data_AF-A0A942NKX9-F1
#
_entry.id   AF-A0A942NKX9-F1
#
_cell.length_a   1.000
_cell.length_b   1.000
_cell.length_c   1.000
_cell.angle_alpha   90.00
_cell.angle_beta   90.00
_cell.angle_gamma   90.00
#
_symmetry.space_group_name_H-M   'P 1'
#
loop_
_entity.id
_entity.type
_entity.pdbx_description
1 polymer ?
#
loop_
_entity_poly.entity_id
_entity_poly.type
_entity_poly.pdbx_seq_one_letter_code
_entity_poly.pdbx_strand_id
1 'polypeptide(L)'
;MSKFTPVYAKAKDVLTKQKFAEPDWDKYLTQTCPIALMFGDSGFDAGRADLPAKLRKKIHDDAKHTNAVAVFFLGGGPGEVICNAAQNKLSPGNWTERAAALKMVKHVYHAHKKGGQDVWVYSPPKKHNKDVFTELAGCNEKTATSKLGDETEIFSDEERGLMCDALGLSLKIAMDAQIKVDAKGDDTKKIIKRWFLDETCGDTEMNDAISKLSAGIKKICAACNSTSLVFTDYLDWRKQRNDYFGGAFRGGEGGGFPVIYLEGAFTRLKGNSGKLWLCAETILHELSHHEVSTQDHRYDSSGLKPDKAKLPFAKTIDNADSWGYFMLDLAGYLSASDLANTWK
;
A
#
# COMPACT_ATOMS: atom_id res chain seq x y z
N MET A 1 8.99 12.68 -5.60
CA MET A 1 7.85 12.18 -4.80
C MET A 1 6.67 11.89 -5.73
N SER A 2 6.60 10.65 -6.22
CA SER A 2 5.48 10.18 -7.02
C SER A 2 4.42 9.58 -6.09
N LYS A 3 3.21 10.14 -6.09
CA LYS A 3 2.06 9.61 -5.33
C LYS A 3 1.28 8.61 -6.18
N PHE A 4 0.63 7.64 -5.53
CA PHE A 4 -0.25 6.67 -6.19
C PHE A 4 -1.58 7.30 -6.64
N THR A 5 -2.16 8.17 -5.82
CA THR A 5 -3.48 8.76 -6.07
C THR A 5 -3.61 9.48 -7.42
N PRO A 6 -2.62 10.25 -7.90
CA PRO A 6 -2.63 10.79 -9.26
C PRO A 6 -2.67 9.73 -10.37
N VAL A 7 -1.96 8.60 -10.19
CA VAL A 7 -1.96 7.47 -11.13
C VAL A 7 -3.34 6.81 -11.16
N TYR A 8 -3.91 6.57 -9.98
CA TYR A 8 -5.27 6.05 -9.81
C TYR A 8 -6.31 6.96 -10.50
N ALA A 9 -6.27 8.27 -10.23
CA ALA A 9 -7.20 9.24 -10.80
C ALA A 9 -7.09 9.31 -12.33
N LYS A 10 -5.86 9.26 -12.85
CA LYS A 10 -5.62 9.27 -14.30
C LYS A 10 -6.11 7.99 -14.96
N ALA A 11 -5.91 6.82 -14.35
CA ALA A 11 -6.48 5.56 -14.84
C ALA A 11 -8.01 5.59 -14.86
N LYS A 12 -8.65 6.06 -13.77
CA LYS A 12 -10.11 6.24 -13.70
C LYS A 12 -10.63 7.14 -14.83
N ASP A 13 -9.96 8.28 -15.06
CA ASP A 13 -10.33 9.23 -16.10
C ASP A 13 -10.28 8.61 -17.50
N VAL A 14 -9.17 7.96 -17.83
CA VAL A 14 -8.96 7.28 -19.12
C VAL A 14 -10.00 6.18 -19.34
N LEU A 15 -10.20 5.31 -18.35
CA LEU A 15 -11.13 4.18 -18.44
C LEU A 15 -12.59 4.61 -18.56
N THR A 16 -12.94 5.79 -18.04
CA THR A 16 -14.31 6.31 -18.06
C THR A 16 -14.60 7.14 -19.31
N LYS A 17 -13.62 7.88 -19.83
CA LYS A 17 -13.84 8.89 -20.88
C LYS A 17 -13.35 8.48 -22.26
N GLN A 18 -12.46 7.49 -22.35
CA GLN A 18 -11.87 7.06 -23.61
C GLN A 18 -12.45 5.72 -24.07
N LYS A 19 -12.33 5.46 -25.38
CA LYS A 19 -12.74 4.22 -26.03
C LYS A 19 -11.54 3.37 -26.39
N PHE A 20 -11.71 2.06 -26.34
CA PHE A 20 -10.68 1.08 -26.68
C PHE A 20 -10.89 0.55 -28.09
N ALA A 21 -9.99 -0.31 -28.58
CA ALA A 21 -10.08 -0.84 -29.94
C ALA A 21 -11.42 -1.54 -30.19
N GLU A 22 -12.06 -1.17 -31.30
CA GLU A 22 -13.38 -1.70 -31.68
C GLU A 22 -13.25 -2.87 -32.67
N PRO A 23 -14.18 -3.83 -32.65
CA PRO A 23 -15.29 -3.96 -31.68
C PRO A 23 -14.90 -4.72 -30.39
N ASP A 24 -13.84 -5.52 -30.43
CA ASP A 24 -13.61 -6.57 -29.44
C ASP A 24 -13.18 -6.06 -28.05
N TRP A 25 -12.30 -5.07 -27.99
CA TRP A 25 -11.76 -4.57 -26.73
C TRP A 25 -12.70 -3.60 -26.03
N ASP A 26 -13.29 -2.65 -26.77
CA ASP A 26 -14.24 -1.70 -26.19
C ASP A 26 -15.46 -2.40 -25.61
N LYS A 27 -16.06 -3.34 -26.37
CA LYS A 27 -17.18 -4.16 -25.89
C LYS A 27 -16.78 -4.99 -24.66
N TYR A 28 -15.60 -5.62 -24.69
CA TYR A 28 -15.13 -6.39 -23.54
C TYR A 28 -15.00 -5.52 -22.29
N LEU A 29 -14.37 -4.35 -22.41
CA LEU A 29 -14.08 -3.44 -21.30
C LEU A 29 -15.31 -2.66 -20.80
N THR A 30 -16.42 -2.70 -21.53
CA THR A 30 -17.68 -2.03 -21.13
C THR A 30 -18.78 -3.02 -20.70
N GLN A 31 -18.77 -4.25 -21.23
CA GLN A 31 -19.85 -5.23 -21.00
C GLN A 31 -19.40 -6.46 -20.21
N THR A 32 -18.22 -7.01 -20.51
CA THR A 32 -17.77 -8.29 -19.93
C THR A 32 -16.86 -8.10 -18.72
N CYS A 33 -15.96 -7.13 -18.80
CA CYS A 33 -14.99 -6.77 -17.78
C CYS A 33 -15.01 -5.24 -17.61
N PRO A 34 -16.06 -4.67 -16.98
CA PRO A 34 -16.25 -3.23 -16.87
C PRO A 34 -15.27 -2.59 -15.88
N ILE A 35 -13.97 -2.60 -16.19
CA ILE A 35 -12.89 -2.19 -15.29
C ILE A 35 -13.01 -0.75 -14.82
N ALA A 36 -13.67 0.14 -15.57
CA ALA A 36 -13.94 1.50 -15.09
C ALA A 36 -14.74 1.52 -13.78
N LEU A 37 -15.64 0.55 -13.59
CA LEU A 37 -16.49 0.45 -12.40
C LEU A 37 -15.73 0.04 -11.13
N MET A 38 -14.51 -0.48 -11.25
CA MET A 38 -13.71 -0.78 -10.05
C MET A 38 -13.13 0.48 -9.41
N PHE A 39 -13.07 1.61 -10.11
CA PHE A 39 -12.48 2.85 -9.61
C PHE A 39 -13.54 3.73 -8.93
N GLY A 40 -13.74 3.52 -7.63
CA GLY A 40 -14.61 4.36 -6.80
C GLY A 40 -14.04 5.74 -6.49
N ASP A 41 -14.82 6.54 -5.75
CA ASP A 41 -14.39 7.86 -5.26
C ASP A 41 -13.49 7.76 -4.01
N SER A 42 -13.53 6.61 -3.33
CA SER A 42 -12.76 6.32 -2.12
C SER A 42 -11.96 5.03 -2.28
N GLY A 43 -11.35 4.86 -3.45
CA GLY A 43 -10.50 3.71 -3.80
C GLY A 43 -11.23 2.61 -4.56
N PHE A 44 -10.59 1.45 -4.66
CA PHE A 44 -11.11 0.34 -5.45
C PHE A 44 -12.37 -0.29 -4.83
N ASP A 45 -13.32 -0.67 -5.68
CA ASP A 45 -14.56 -1.35 -5.27
C ASP A 45 -14.33 -2.87 -5.09
N ALA A 46 -14.46 -3.34 -3.85
CA ALA A 46 -14.35 -4.76 -3.49
C ALA A 46 -15.37 -5.65 -4.20
N GLY A 47 -16.54 -5.12 -4.58
CA GLY A 47 -17.54 -5.81 -5.40
C GLY A 47 -17.08 -6.06 -6.84
N ARG A 48 -15.96 -5.47 -7.26
CA ARG A 48 -15.37 -5.57 -8.61
C ARG A 48 -13.95 -6.16 -8.58
N ALA A 49 -13.60 -6.85 -7.50
CA ALA A 49 -12.27 -7.44 -7.29
C ALA A 49 -11.82 -8.49 -8.31
N ASP A 50 -12.77 -9.11 -9.01
CA ASP A 50 -12.48 -10.11 -10.05
C ASP A 50 -12.04 -9.49 -11.38
N LEU A 51 -12.31 -8.20 -11.61
CA LEU A 51 -12.08 -7.56 -12.90
C LEU A 51 -10.59 -7.50 -13.31
N PRO A 52 -9.61 -7.17 -12.42
CA PRO A 52 -8.20 -7.25 -12.78
C PRO A 52 -7.75 -8.65 -13.20
N ALA A 53 -8.26 -9.70 -12.55
CA ALA A 53 -7.95 -11.09 -12.90
C ALA A 53 -8.56 -11.46 -14.26
N LYS A 54 -9.79 -11.04 -14.55
CA LYS A 54 -10.41 -11.18 -15.87
C LYS A 54 -9.63 -10.45 -16.96
N LEU A 55 -9.16 -9.23 -16.69
CA LEU A 55 -8.32 -8.48 -17.63
C LEU A 55 -7.00 -9.21 -17.90
N ARG A 56 -6.28 -9.63 -16.84
CA ARG A 56 -5.06 -10.45 -16.95
C ARG A 56 -5.29 -11.69 -17.79
N LYS A 57 -6.39 -12.42 -17.54
CA LYS A 57 -6.76 -13.62 -18.29
C LYS A 57 -6.99 -13.32 -19.77
N LYS A 58 -7.75 -12.27 -20.12
CA LYS A 58 -7.94 -11.88 -21.52
C LYS A 58 -6.61 -11.55 -22.19
N ILE A 59 -5.77 -10.73 -21.56
CA ILE A 59 -4.46 -10.35 -22.11
C ILE A 59 -3.60 -11.60 -22.35
N HIS A 60 -3.58 -12.53 -21.39
CA HIS A 60 -2.85 -13.79 -21.50
C HIS A 60 -3.40 -14.71 -22.59
N ASP A 61 -4.72 -14.84 -22.71
CA ASP A 61 -5.34 -15.72 -23.69
C ASP A 61 -5.21 -15.16 -25.12
N ASP A 62 -5.35 -13.84 -25.29
CA ASP A 62 -5.13 -13.17 -26.58
C ASP A 62 -3.63 -13.14 -26.97
N ALA A 63 -2.72 -13.18 -25.99
CA ALA A 63 -1.28 -13.28 -26.25
C ALA A 63 -0.86 -14.65 -26.79
N LYS A 64 -1.70 -15.69 -26.68
CA LYS A 64 -1.45 -17.03 -27.21
C LYS A 64 -1.83 -17.10 -28.69
N HIS A 65 -1.09 -16.41 -29.56
CA HIS A 65 -1.19 -16.71 -30.99
C HIS A 65 -0.42 -17.98 -31.35
N THR A 66 -1.03 -18.77 -32.24
CA THR A 66 -0.85 -20.23 -32.38
C THR A 66 0.17 -20.66 -33.45
N ASN A 67 0.83 -19.74 -34.18
CA ASN A 67 1.92 -20.12 -35.08
C ASN A 67 3.14 -19.18 -34.98
N ALA A 68 4.33 -19.78 -35.13
CA ALA A 68 5.62 -19.12 -34.97
C ALA A 68 5.89 -18.02 -36.02
N VAL A 69 5.18 -18.02 -37.15
CA VAL A 69 5.32 -17.02 -38.21
C VAL A 69 4.67 -15.71 -37.81
N ALA A 70 3.49 -15.75 -37.15
CA ALA A 70 2.84 -14.56 -36.61
C ALA A 70 3.68 -13.92 -35.49
N VAL A 71 4.21 -14.72 -34.56
CA VAL A 71 5.10 -14.24 -33.49
C VAL A 71 6.39 -13.61 -34.04
N PHE A 72 6.92 -14.16 -35.15
CA PHE A 72 8.14 -13.68 -35.80
C PHE A 72 7.95 -12.36 -36.57
N PHE A 73 6.78 -12.13 -37.17
CA PHE A 73 6.50 -10.94 -37.98
C PHE A 73 5.77 -9.79 -37.25
N LEU A 74 4.94 -10.11 -36.25
CA LEU A 74 4.11 -9.12 -35.54
C LEU A 74 4.63 -8.79 -34.13
N GLY A 75 5.55 -9.60 -33.61
CA GLY A 75 5.74 -9.71 -32.18
C GLY A 75 4.72 -10.68 -31.58
N GLY A 76 4.86 -10.96 -30.30
CA GLY A 76 3.89 -11.73 -29.55
C GLY A 76 4.01 -11.40 -28.06
N GLY A 77 2.92 -11.58 -27.33
CA GLY A 77 2.91 -11.43 -25.87
C GLY A 77 2.06 -10.28 -25.33
N PRO A 78 2.01 -10.13 -24.00
CA PRO A 78 1.10 -9.20 -23.33
C PRO A 78 1.23 -7.74 -23.77
N GLY A 79 2.43 -7.30 -24.13
CA GLY A 79 2.68 -5.91 -24.52
C GLY A 79 1.98 -5.52 -25.82
N GLU A 80 1.99 -6.40 -26.81
CA GLU A 80 1.35 -6.18 -28.11
C GLU A 80 -0.17 -6.19 -27.96
N VAL A 81 -0.70 -7.14 -27.18
CA VAL A 81 -2.13 -7.22 -26.88
C VAL A 81 -2.64 -5.92 -26.25
N ILE A 82 -1.91 -5.39 -25.26
CA ILE A 82 -2.28 -4.12 -24.61
C ILE A 82 -2.14 -2.93 -25.59
N CYS A 83 -1.10 -2.92 -26.42
CA CYS A 83 -0.94 -1.88 -27.44
C CYS A 83 -2.12 -1.89 -28.41
N ASN A 84 -2.45 -3.05 -28.99
CA ASN A 84 -3.56 -3.23 -29.92
C ASN A 84 -4.89 -2.87 -29.29
N ALA A 85 -5.13 -3.25 -28.03
CA ALA A 85 -6.33 -2.88 -27.27
C ALA A 85 -6.52 -1.36 -27.14
N ALA A 86 -5.42 -0.60 -27.14
CA ALA A 86 -5.43 0.86 -27.00
C ALA A 86 -5.56 1.62 -28.34
N GLN A 87 -5.43 0.93 -29.48
CA GLN A 87 -5.48 1.55 -30.81
C GLN A 87 -6.91 1.87 -31.24
N ASN A 88 -7.40 3.03 -30.82
CA ASN A 88 -8.64 3.62 -31.33
C ASN A 88 -8.39 5.09 -31.69
N LYS A 89 -8.39 5.38 -33.00
CA LYS A 89 -8.16 6.74 -33.54
C LYS A 89 -9.35 7.69 -33.35
N LEU A 90 -10.55 7.14 -33.11
CA LEU A 90 -11.77 7.90 -32.87
C LEU A 90 -11.98 8.21 -31.39
N SER A 91 -11.25 7.54 -30.50
CA SER A 91 -11.26 7.86 -29.06
C SER A 91 -10.62 9.21 -28.79
N PRO A 92 -11.16 10.02 -27.86
CA PRO A 92 -10.43 11.15 -27.32
C PRO A 92 -9.16 10.67 -26.59
N GLY A 93 -8.17 11.57 -26.44
CA GLY A 93 -6.94 11.31 -25.69
C GLY A 93 -5.91 10.43 -26.41
N ASN A 94 -4.81 10.13 -25.72
CA ASN A 94 -3.67 9.41 -26.30
C ASN A 94 -3.78 7.89 -26.12
N TRP A 95 -3.44 7.13 -27.15
CA TRP A 95 -3.41 5.66 -27.07
C TRP A 95 -2.43 5.14 -26.02
N THR A 96 -1.33 5.86 -25.76
CA THR A 96 -0.38 5.47 -24.70
C THR A 96 -1.00 5.59 -23.30
N GLU A 97 -1.93 6.51 -23.08
CA GLU A 97 -2.66 6.63 -21.81
C GLU A 97 -3.63 5.46 -21.62
N ARG A 98 -4.33 5.05 -22.68
CA ARG A 98 -5.18 3.84 -22.69
C ARG A 98 -4.37 2.59 -22.37
N ALA A 99 -3.22 2.44 -23.03
CA ALA A 99 -2.31 1.32 -22.78
C ALA A 99 -1.76 1.34 -21.34
N ALA A 100 -1.40 2.51 -20.82
CA ALA A 100 -0.96 2.69 -19.44
C ALA A 100 -2.05 2.30 -18.43
N ALA A 101 -3.31 2.70 -18.68
CA ALA A 101 -4.43 2.35 -17.81
C ALA A 101 -4.67 0.83 -17.77
N LEU A 102 -4.64 0.16 -18.93
CA LEU A 102 -4.74 -1.31 -19.00
C LEU A 102 -3.57 -1.99 -18.28
N LYS A 103 -2.34 -1.49 -18.47
CA LYS A 103 -1.15 -2.01 -17.79
C LYS A 103 -1.24 -1.82 -16.27
N MET A 104 -1.72 -0.66 -15.81
CA MET A 104 -1.96 -0.41 -14.38
C MET A 104 -2.92 -1.44 -13.80
N VAL A 105 -4.13 -1.59 -14.37
CA VAL A 105 -5.15 -2.52 -13.89
C VAL A 105 -4.66 -3.97 -13.93
N LYS A 106 -3.89 -4.34 -14.97
CA LYS A 106 -3.29 -5.67 -15.08
C LYS A 106 -2.41 -6.01 -13.86
N HIS A 107 -1.74 -5.01 -13.29
CA HIS A 107 -0.84 -5.13 -12.13
C HIS A 107 -1.53 -4.77 -10.80
N VAL A 108 -2.86 -4.59 -10.77
CA VAL A 108 -3.65 -4.45 -9.55
C VAL A 108 -4.18 -5.82 -9.12
N TYR A 109 -3.99 -6.16 -7.86
CA TYR A 109 -4.43 -7.41 -7.25
C TYR A 109 -5.36 -7.12 -6.10
N HIS A 110 -6.47 -7.84 -6.03
CA HIS A 110 -7.19 -8.03 -4.79
C HIS A 110 -6.60 -9.29 -4.15
N ALA A 111 -5.65 -9.09 -3.23
CA ALA A 111 -4.80 -10.16 -2.72
C ALA A 111 -5.51 -11.00 -1.65
N HIS A 112 -6.41 -10.39 -0.87
CA HIS A 112 -7.14 -11.09 0.19
C HIS A 112 -8.45 -10.39 0.54
N LYS A 113 -9.41 -11.18 1.02
CA LYS A 113 -10.65 -10.72 1.66
C LYS A 113 -10.85 -11.46 2.98
N LYS A 114 -10.88 -10.74 4.10
CA LYS A 114 -11.18 -11.31 5.43
C LYS A 114 -12.25 -10.48 6.14
N GLY A 115 -13.47 -11.00 6.21
CA GLY A 115 -14.58 -10.23 6.79
C GLY A 115 -14.77 -8.91 6.03
N GLY A 116 -14.61 -7.78 6.74
CA GLY A 116 -14.68 -6.43 6.17
C GLY A 116 -13.35 -5.86 5.65
N GLN A 117 -12.25 -6.61 5.71
CA GLN A 117 -10.93 -6.19 5.26
C GLN A 117 -10.67 -6.68 3.83
N ASP A 118 -10.36 -5.76 2.92
CA ASP A 118 -9.90 -6.07 1.57
C ASP A 118 -8.49 -5.51 1.36
N VAL A 119 -7.60 -6.30 0.76
CA VAL A 119 -6.22 -5.89 0.49
C VAL A 119 -6.02 -5.72 -0.99
N TRP A 120 -5.88 -4.47 -1.42
CA TRP A 120 -5.48 -4.16 -2.78
C TRP A 120 -3.97 -3.97 -2.86
N VAL A 121 -3.34 -4.56 -3.86
CA VAL A 121 -1.91 -4.39 -4.12
C VAL A 121 -1.72 -3.93 -5.55
N TYR A 122 -1.14 -2.75 -5.75
CA TYR A 122 -0.59 -2.36 -7.04
C TYR A 122 0.88 -2.79 -7.10
N SER A 123 1.18 -3.75 -7.97
CA SER A 123 2.52 -4.34 -8.14
C SER A 123 3.06 -4.06 -9.55
N PRO A 124 3.44 -2.81 -9.85
CA PRO A 124 3.95 -2.43 -11.17
C PRO A 124 5.22 -3.21 -11.58
N PRO A 125 5.58 -3.20 -12.87
CA PRO A 125 6.80 -3.85 -13.34
C PRO A 125 8.05 -3.30 -12.66
N LYS A 126 8.93 -4.19 -12.20
CA LYS A 126 10.18 -3.85 -11.50
C LYS A 126 11.12 -2.98 -12.32
N LYS A 127 11.10 -3.13 -13.65
CA LYS A 127 11.95 -2.37 -14.58
C LYS A 127 11.49 -0.92 -14.80
N HIS A 128 10.25 -0.59 -14.48
CA HIS A 128 9.76 0.77 -14.59
C HIS A 128 10.43 1.62 -13.50
N ASN A 129 10.96 2.78 -13.87
CA ASN A 129 11.60 3.74 -12.96
C ASN A 129 10.72 4.98 -12.72
N LYS A 130 9.56 5.06 -13.39
CA LYS A 130 8.52 6.07 -13.24
C LYS A 130 7.16 5.38 -13.16
N ASP A 131 6.10 6.13 -12.88
CA ASP A 131 4.76 5.59 -12.98
C ASP A 131 4.43 5.22 -14.44
N VAL A 132 3.50 4.28 -14.63
CA VAL A 132 3.22 3.68 -15.94
C VAL A 132 2.76 4.69 -17.01
N PHE A 133 2.08 5.78 -16.62
CA PHE A 133 1.71 6.82 -17.58
C PHE A 133 2.94 7.60 -18.03
N THR A 134 3.81 7.97 -17.10
CA THR A 134 5.06 8.66 -17.41
C THR A 134 6.06 7.77 -18.16
N GLU A 135 6.07 6.46 -17.91
CA GLU A 135 6.88 5.49 -18.65
C GLU A 135 6.53 5.41 -20.14
N LEU A 136 5.24 5.58 -20.48
CA LEU A 136 4.75 5.48 -21.85
C LEU A 136 4.58 6.85 -22.53
N ALA A 137 4.66 7.95 -21.79
CA ALA A 137 4.56 9.29 -22.33
C ALA A 137 5.63 9.54 -23.42
N GLY A 138 5.19 9.93 -24.62
CA GLY A 138 6.07 10.21 -25.75
C GLY A 138 6.76 8.99 -26.38
N CYS A 139 6.47 7.76 -25.92
CA CYS A 139 7.00 6.57 -26.56
C CYS A 139 6.39 6.36 -27.95
N ASN A 140 7.21 5.93 -28.90
CA ASN A 140 6.70 5.32 -30.13
C ASN A 140 6.12 3.92 -29.83
N GLU A 141 5.39 3.36 -30.79
CA GLU A 141 4.71 2.08 -30.65
C GLU A 141 5.65 0.95 -30.22
N LYS A 142 6.79 0.79 -30.90
CA LYS A 142 7.77 -0.25 -30.58
C LYS A 142 8.28 -0.17 -29.14
N THR A 143 8.66 1.02 -28.68
CA THR A 143 9.17 1.23 -27.32
C THR A 143 8.07 1.01 -26.28
N ALA A 144 6.87 1.51 -26.53
CA ALA A 144 5.74 1.32 -25.64
C ALA A 144 5.35 -0.17 -25.53
N THR A 145 5.23 -0.88 -26.65
CA THR A 145 4.93 -2.32 -26.69
C THR A 145 5.96 -3.13 -25.89
N SER A 146 7.25 -2.81 -26.01
CA SER A 146 8.30 -3.42 -25.20
C SER A 146 8.09 -3.20 -23.70
N LYS A 147 7.86 -1.94 -23.26
CA LYS A 147 7.60 -1.61 -21.84
C LYS A 147 6.30 -2.22 -21.31
N LEU A 148 5.27 -2.32 -22.15
CA LEU A 148 3.99 -2.97 -21.84
C LEU A 148 4.16 -4.49 -21.68
N GLY A 149 5.17 -5.08 -22.32
CA GLY A 149 5.55 -6.48 -22.19
C GLY A 149 6.36 -6.82 -20.94
N ASP A 150 6.75 -5.84 -20.11
CA ASP A 150 7.48 -6.10 -18.87
C ASP A 150 6.53 -6.66 -17.79
N GLU A 151 6.63 -7.97 -17.53
CA GLU A 151 5.69 -8.69 -16.65
C GLU A 151 6.25 -8.96 -15.24
N THR A 152 7.56 -8.86 -15.05
CA THR A 152 8.18 -9.10 -13.74
C THR A 152 7.86 -7.96 -12.79
N GLU A 153 7.11 -8.28 -11.75
CA GLU A 153 6.56 -7.32 -10.80
C GLU A 153 7.52 -7.00 -9.66
N ILE A 154 7.26 -5.87 -8.98
CA ILE A 154 8.04 -5.46 -7.82
C ILE A 154 7.76 -6.31 -6.58
N PHE A 155 6.51 -6.75 -6.39
CA PHE A 155 6.11 -7.69 -5.36
C PHE A 155 5.82 -9.07 -5.95
N SER A 156 6.30 -10.11 -5.29
CA SER A 156 5.97 -11.51 -5.56
C SER A 156 4.58 -11.89 -4.98
N ASP A 157 4.06 -13.06 -5.37
CA ASP A 157 2.86 -13.64 -4.76
C ASP A 157 3.02 -13.89 -3.26
N GLU A 158 4.21 -14.34 -2.84
CA GLU A 158 4.54 -14.58 -1.42
C GLU A 158 4.52 -13.27 -0.63
N GLU A 159 5.15 -12.21 -1.15
CA GLU A 159 5.15 -10.89 -0.51
C GLU A 159 3.74 -10.31 -0.40
N ARG A 160 2.89 -10.49 -1.42
CA ARG A 160 1.47 -10.12 -1.33
C ARG A 160 0.73 -10.89 -0.25
N GLY A 161 0.99 -12.19 -0.11
CA GLY A 161 0.45 -13.00 0.99
C GLY A 161 0.87 -12.44 2.36
N LEU A 162 2.16 -12.13 2.51
CA LEU A 162 2.71 -11.53 3.73
C LEU A 162 2.10 -10.16 4.05
N MET A 163 1.81 -9.32 3.05
CA MET A 163 1.09 -8.06 3.27
C MET A 163 -0.30 -8.29 3.87
N CYS A 164 -0.99 -9.32 3.41
CA CYS A 164 -2.33 -9.67 3.90
C CYS A 164 -2.28 -10.18 5.34
N ASP A 165 -1.35 -11.10 5.62
CA ASP A 165 -1.14 -11.63 6.97
C ASP A 165 -0.72 -10.53 7.95
N ALA A 166 0.18 -9.63 7.52
CA ALA A 166 0.66 -8.51 8.33
C ALA A 166 -0.47 -7.52 8.62
N LEU A 167 -1.29 -7.15 7.64
CA LEU A 167 -2.44 -6.25 7.87
C LEU A 167 -3.48 -6.89 8.81
N GLY A 168 -3.74 -8.18 8.67
CA GLY A 168 -4.60 -8.92 9.59
C GLY A 168 -4.06 -8.91 11.03
N LEU A 169 -2.74 -9.06 11.18
CA LEU A 169 -2.07 -8.96 12.48
C LEU A 169 -2.10 -7.53 13.03
N SER A 170 -1.85 -6.50 12.21
CA SER A 170 -1.95 -5.09 12.59
C SER A 170 -3.34 -4.73 13.09
N LEU A 171 -4.39 -5.20 12.42
CA LEU A 171 -5.77 -4.99 12.88
C LEU A 171 -5.99 -5.57 14.27
N LYS A 172 -5.55 -6.81 14.49
CA LYS A 172 -5.69 -7.48 15.80
C LYS A 172 -4.94 -6.70 16.89
N ILE A 173 -3.69 -6.33 16.64
CA ILE A 173 -2.86 -5.56 17.58
C ILE A 173 -3.53 -4.22 17.91
N ALA A 174 -4.00 -3.49 16.90
CA ALA A 174 -4.64 -2.19 17.09
C ALA A 174 -5.94 -2.33 17.90
N MET A 175 -6.77 -3.35 17.63
CA MET A 175 -7.99 -3.62 18.40
C MET A 175 -7.67 -3.98 19.87
N ASP A 176 -6.69 -4.85 20.10
CA ASP A 176 -6.26 -5.23 21.46
C ASP A 176 -5.73 -4.02 22.24
N ALA A 177 -4.94 -3.17 21.57
CA ALA A 177 -4.44 -1.92 22.14
C ALA A 177 -5.57 -0.94 22.43
N GLN A 178 -6.54 -0.78 21.52
CA GLN A 178 -7.69 0.10 21.70
C GLN A 178 -8.49 -0.27 22.95
N ILE A 179 -8.85 -1.56 23.09
CA ILE A 179 -9.62 -2.06 24.23
C ILE A 179 -8.89 -1.73 25.55
N LYS A 180 -7.58 -1.95 25.59
CA LYS A 180 -6.76 -1.70 26.79
C LYS A 180 -6.65 -0.21 27.11
N VAL A 181 -6.41 0.65 26.11
CA VAL A 181 -6.36 2.11 26.28
C VAL A 181 -7.70 2.65 26.77
N ASP A 182 -8.82 2.19 26.19
CA ASP A 182 -10.16 2.62 26.56
C ASP A 182 -10.55 2.18 27.97
N ALA A 183 -10.07 1.01 28.42
CA ALA A 183 -10.27 0.52 29.78
C ALA A 183 -9.46 1.29 30.85
N LYS A 184 -8.39 1.99 30.46
CA LYS A 184 -7.56 2.85 31.33
C LYS A 184 -7.00 2.14 32.57
N GLY A 185 -6.70 0.84 32.46
CA GLY A 185 -6.14 0.04 33.55
C GLY A 185 -4.72 0.47 33.92
N ASP A 186 -4.31 0.17 35.16
CA ASP A 186 -2.99 0.60 35.68
C ASP A 186 -1.82 0.00 34.88
N ASP A 187 -1.93 -1.24 34.42
CA ASP A 187 -0.89 -1.85 33.58
C ASP A 187 -0.80 -1.17 32.21
N THR A 188 -1.92 -0.74 31.64
CA THR A 188 -1.93 0.09 30.43
C THR A 188 -1.25 1.42 30.67
N LYS A 189 -1.55 2.10 31.77
CA LYS A 189 -0.89 3.38 32.13
C LYS A 189 0.62 3.22 32.30
N LYS A 190 1.09 2.09 32.86
CA LYS A 190 2.54 1.79 32.95
C LYS A 190 3.19 1.69 31.57
N ILE A 191 2.51 1.07 30.60
CA ILE A 191 3.01 0.94 29.22
C ILE A 191 2.93 2.29 28.49
N ILE A 192 1.85 3.07 28.64
CA ILE A 192 1.77 4.44 28.11
C ILE A 192 2.93 5.28 28.66
N LYS A 193 3.19 5.21 29.97
CA LYS A 193 4.30 5.91 30.61
C LYS A 193 5.64 5.53 29.98
N ARG A 194 5.88 4.23 29.74
CA ARG A 194 7.11 3.71 29.15
C ARG A 194 7.40 4.30 27.76
N TRP A 195 6.38 4.42 26.92
CA TRP A 195 6.56 4.79 25.51
C TRP A 195 6.39 6.27 25.22
N PHE A 196 5.69 7.02 26.07
CA PHE A 196 5.35 8.41 25.77
C PHE A 196 5.81 9.41 26.82
N LEU A 197 5.82 9.08 28.12
CA LEU A 197 6.05 10.07 29.16
C LEU A 197 7.52 10.12 29.57
N ASP A 198 8.12 11.30 29.48
CA ASP A 198 9.43 11.59 30.04
C ASP A 198 9.35 11.85 31.55
N GLU A 199 10.51 12.13 32.18
CA GLU A 199 10.60 12.30 33.63
C GLU A 199 9.89 13.53 34.20
N THR A 200 9.47 14.48 33.34
CA THR A 200 8.78 15.71 33.75
C THR A 200 7.26 15.59 33.67
N CYS A 201 6.75 14.51 33.08
CA CYS A 201 5.33 14.29 32.85
C CYS A 201 4.59 13.84 34.12
N GLY A 202 3.35 14.30 34.26
CA GLY A 202 2.44 13.93 35.33
C GLY A 202 1.09 13.42 34.82
N ASP A 203 0.05 13.62 35.64
CA ASP A 203 -1.30 13.13 35.33
C ASP A 203 -1.94 13.85 34.13
N THR A 204 -1.57 15.11 33.88
CA THR A 204 -2.03 15.87 32.72
C THR A 204 -1.60 15.20 31.42
N GLU A 205 -0.29 14.96 31.26
CA GLU A 205 0.25 14.32 30.05
C GLU A 205 -0.24 12.87 29.91
N MET A 206 -0.44 12.16 31.02
CA MET A 206 -1.05 10.83 31.01
C MET A 206 -2.47 10.86 30.43
N ASN A 207 -3.31 11.80 30.89
CA ASN A 207 -4.68 11.92 30.40
C ASN A 207 -4.73 12.36 28.93
N ASP A 208 -3.84 13.26 28.53
CA ASP A 208 -3.69 13.70 27.14
C ASP A 208 -3.26 12.53 26.24
N ALA A 209 -2.28 11.75 26.68
CA ALA A 209 -1.83 10.55 25.98
C ALA A 209 -2.96 9.53 25.81
N ILE A 210 -3.69 9.19 26.88
CA ILE A 210 -4.83 8.27 26.82
C ILE A 210 -5.88 8.76 25.82
N SER A 211 -6.25 10.04 25.88
CA SER A 211 -7.25 10.63 24.99
C SER A 211 -6.82 10.55 23.52
N LYS A 212 -5.57 10.95 23.24
CA LYS A 212 -5.02 10.95 21.89
C LYS A 212 -4.83 9.54 21.33
N LEU A 213 -4.33 8.61 22.15
CA LEU A 213 -4.15 7.21 21.76
C LEU A 213 -5.50 6.52 21.50
N SER A 214 -6.48 6.69 22.38
CA SER A 214 -7.84 6.15 22.18
C SER A 214 -8.43 6.59 20.84
N ALA A 215 -8.43 7.90 20.58
CA ALA A 215 -8.97 8.46 19.34
C ALA A 215 -8.17 8.05 18.09
N GLY A 216 -6.83 8.05 18.17
CA GLY A 216 -5.95 7.70 17.06
C GLY A 216 -5.99 6.22 16.71
N ILE A 217 -5.89 5.33 17.71
CA ILE A 217 -5.94 3.87 17.50
C ILE A 217 -7.28 3.46 16.90
N LYS A 218 -8.39 4.10 17.28
CA LYS A 218 -9.70 3.87 16.65
C LYS A 218 -9.66 4.13 15.14
N LYS A 219 -8.99 5.20 14.69
CA LYS A 219 -8.81 5.49 13.26
C LYS A 219 -7.91 4.47 12.58
N ILE A 220 -6.80 4.10 13.21
CA ILE A 220 -5.89 3.05 12.71
C ILE A 220 -6.63 1.71 12.56
N CYS A 221 -7.49 1.33 13.52
CA CYS A 221 -8.34 0.14 13.42
C CYS A 221 -9.26 0.22 12.19
N ALA A 222 -9.90 1.38 11.97
CA ALA A 222 -10.77 1.58 10.82
C ALA A 222 -9.99 1.49 9.49
N ALA A 223 -8.79 2.06 9.42
CA ALA A 223 -7.93 1.98 8.25
C ALA A 223 -7.44 0.55 7.98
N CYS A 224 -7.00 -0.16 9.02
CA CYS A 224 -6.65 -1.57 8.95
C CYS A 224 -7.82 -2.44 8.46
N ASN A 225 -9.05 -2.10 8.83
CA ASN A 225 -10.26 -2.80 8.44
C ASN A 225 -10.96 -2.20 7.21
N SER A 226 -10.24 -1.37 6.43
CA SER A 226 -10.78 -0.75 5.22
C SER A 226 -10.96 -1.78 4.10
N THR A 227 -11.96 -1.55 3.24
CA THR A 227 -12.19 -2.30 2.00
C THR A 227 -11.43 -1.71 0.80
N SER A 228 -10.75 -0.57 0.98
CA SER A 228 -10.14 0.20 -0.10
C SER A 228 -8.66 0.54 0.13
N LEU A 229 -8.04 -0.01 1.18
CA LEU A 229 -6.61 0.16 1.43
C LEU A 229 -5.80 -0.40 0.26
N VAL A 230 -4.81 0.38 -0.19
CA VAL A 230 -3.87 -0.02 -1.25
C VAL A 230 -2.45 -0.10 -0.70
N PHE A 231 -1.82 -1.25 -0.89
CA PHE A 231 -0.37 -1.40 -0.83
C PHE A 231 0.24 -1.19 -2.21
N THR A 232 1.35 -0.47 -2.26
CA THR A 232 2.14 -0.26 -3.49
C THR A 232 3.60 -0.02 -3.12
N ASP A 233 4.48 0.07 -4.12
CA ASP A 233 5.84 0.55 -3.91
C ASP A 233 5.96 2.08 -4.09
N TYR A 234 7.00 2.65 -3.49
CA TYR A 234 7.45 4.01 -3.68
C TYR A 234 8.63 4.03 -4.65
N LEU A 235 8.36 4.53 -5.87
CA LEU A 235 9.31 4.51 -6.99
C LEU A 235 10.70 5.05 -6.63
N ASP A 236 10.76 6.12 -5.85
CA ASP A 236 12.01 6.80 -5.46
C ASP A 236 12.88 5.90 -4.54
N TRP A 237 12.29 4.90 -3.87
CA TRP A 237 12.97 4.02 -2.90
C TRP A 237 13.29 2.63 -3.44
N ARG A 238 12.87 2.28 -4.67
CA ARG A 238 13.09 0.93 -5.24
C ARG A 238 14.53 0.43 -5.17
N LYS A 239 15.50 1.33 -5.34
CA LYS A 239 16.94 1.00 -5.29
C LYS A 239 17.46 0.77 -3.87
N GLN A 240 16.74 1.25 -2.87
CA GLN A 240 17.09 1.25 -1.46
C GLN A 240 16.07 0.43 -0.65
N ARG A 241 15.38 -0.52 -1.29
CA ARG A 241 14.37 -1.38 -0.65
C ARG A 241 14.90 -2.23 0.50
N ASN A 242 16.22 -2.38 0.64
CA ASN A 242 16.79 -3.07 1.79
C ASN A 242 16.98 -2.15 3.01
N ASP A 243 16.85 -0.84 2.80
CA ASP A 243 17.12 0.21 3.79
C ASP A 243 15.83 0.98 4.16
N TYR A 244 14.85 1.04 3.26
CA TYR A 244 13.52 1.60 3.49
C TYR A 244 12.47 0.49 3.51
N PHE A 245 11.60 0.53 4.51
CA PHE A 245 10.70 -0.59 4.80
C PHE A 245 9.24 -0.27 4.52
N GLY A 246 8.80 0.94 4.89
CA GLY A 246 7.46 1.45 4.67
C GLY A 246 7.46 2.95 4.45
N GLY A 247 6.33 3.47 3.99
CA GLY A 247 6.04 4.90 3.96
C GLY A 247 4.55 5.18 3.81
N ALA A 248 4.08 6.28 4.37
CA ALA A 248 2.77 6.86 4.10
C ALA A 248 2.84 8.39 4.13
N PHE A 249 1.99 9.04 3.34
CA PHE A 249 1.84 10.49 3.42
C PHE A 249 1.01 10.86 4.64
N ARG A 250 1.50 11.83 5.43
CA ARG A 250 0.79 12.35 6.60
C ARG A 250 -0.57 12.93 6.21
N GLY A 251 -1.64 12.46 6.85
CA GLY A 251 -3.01 12.84 6.52
C GLY A 251 -3.52 12.27 5.19
N GLY A 252 -2.77 11.34 4.58
CA GLY A 252 -3.10 10.70 3.32
C GLY A 252 -2.77 11.52 2.07
N GLU A 253 -3.13 10.97 0.92
CA GLU A 253 -2.81 11.56 -0.38
C GLU A 253 -3.92 12.45 -0.96
N GLY A 254 -5.04 12.57 -0.25
CA GLY A 254 -6.24 13.29 -0.72
C GLY A 254 -7.19 12.46 -1.59
N GLY A 255 -6.94 11.16 -1.76
CA GLY A 255 -7.78 10.24 -2.55
C GLY A 255 -8.99 9.65 -1.80
N GLY A 256 -9.11 9.87 -0.49
CA GLY A 256 -10.20 9.33 0.33
C GLY A 256 -10.05 7.84 0.71
N PHE A 257 -8.88 7.24 0.50
CA PHE A 257 -8.56 5.87 0.91
C PHE A 257 -7.10 5.75 1.36
N PRO A 258 -6.78 4.78 2.24
CA PRO A 258 -5.42 4.59 2.71
C PRO A 258 -4.51 4.05 1.61
N VAL A 259 -3.35 4.68 1.43
CA VAL A 259 -2.26 4.17 0.59
C VAL A 259 -1.03 4.01 1.46
N ILE A 260 -0.50 2.80 1.52
CA ILE A 260 0.73 2.48 2.24
C ILE A 260 1.76 1.97 1.23
N TYR A 261 2.93 2.59 1.25
CA TYR A 261 4.07 2.18 0.48
C TYR A 261 4.84 1.14 1.26
N LEU A 262 4.93 -0.10 0.77
CA LEU A 262 5.72 -1.15 1.40
C LEU A 262 6.91 -1.47 0.51
N GLU A 263 8.11 -1.15 0.98
CA GLU A 263 9.35 -1.39 0.25
C GLU A 263 9.97 -2.71 0.70
N GLY A 264 10.83 -2.65 1.70
CA GLY A 264 11.49 -3.80 2.30
C GLY A 264 10.86 -4.31 3.58
N ALA A 265 9.62 -3.96 3.92
CA ALA A 265 9.01 -4.38 5.18
C ALA A 265 9.14 -5.90 5.43
N PHE A 266 8.97 -6.71 4.39
CA PHE A 266 9.12 -8.18 4.42
C PHE A 266 10.59 -8.66 4.44
N THR A 267 11.56 -7.78 4.19
CA THR A 267 12.99 -8.09 4.37
C THR A 267 13.42 -7.99 5.84
N ARG A 268 12.63 -7.29 6.66
CA ARG A 268 12.80 -7.22 8.13
C ARG A 268 12.31 -8.46 8.86
N LEU A 269 11.85 -9.51 8.17
CA LEU A 269 11.39 -10.79 8.73
C LEU A 269 12.53 -11.57 9.45
N LYS A 270 13.15 -10.96 10.47
CA LYS A 270 14.27 -11.42 11.31
C LYS A 270 13.96 -11.01 12.76
N GLY A 271 14.11 -11.90 13.74
CA GLY A 271 13.85 -11.58 15.17
C GLY A 271 13.23 -12.74 15.96
N ASN A 272 13.17 -12.60 17.29
CA ASN A 272 12.73 -13.66 18.21
C ASN A 272 11.21 -13.65 18.47
N SER A 273 10.52 -12.51 18.34
CA SER A 273 9.05 -12.41 18.52
C SER A 273 8.22 -12.94 17.33
N GLY A 274 8.83 -13.72 16.44
CA GLY A 274 8.26 -14.11 15.15
C GLY A 274 8.65 -13.12 14.05
N LYS A 275 8.46 -13.49 12.78
CA LYS A 275 8.91 -12.64 11.66
C LYS A 275 7.87 -11.59 11.29
N LEU A 276 6.58 -11.94 11.33
CA LEU A 276 5.48 -11.14 10.80
C LEU A 276 5.20 -9.85 11.59
N TRP A 277 5.54 -9.79 12.88
CA TRP A 277 5.22 -8.63 13.71
C TRP A 277 5.96 -7.37 13.26
N LEU A 278 7.17 -7.45 12.69
CA LEU A 278 7.88 -6.28 12.17
C LEU A 278 7.19 -5.69 10.93
N CYS A 279 6.57 -6.52 10.11
CA CYS A 279 5.73 -6.02 9.02
C CYS A 279 4.47 -5.36 9.59
N ALA A 280 3.87 -5.96 10.62
CA ALA A 280 2.71 -5.38 11.29
C ALA A 280 3.03 -4.05 11.99
N GLU A 281 4.21 -3.96 12.61
CA GLU A 281 4.81 -2.75 13.19
C GLU A 281 4.90 -1.64 12.15
N THR A 282 5.51 -1.93 11.01
CA THR A 282 5.66 -0.98 9.91
C THR A 282 4.29 -0.50 9.42
N ILE A 283 3.31 -1.39 9.24
CA ILE A 283 1.94 -0.98 8.85
C ILE A 283 1.32 -0.06 9.90
N LEU A 284 1.47 -0.35 11.19
CA LEU A 284 0.92 0.47 12.28
C LEU A 284 1.61 1.85 12.36
N HIS A 285 2.92 1.89 12.17
CA HIS A 285 3.72 3.11 12.03
C HIS A 285 3.21 3.95 10.85
N GLU A 286 3.08 3.35 9.66
CA GLU A 286 2.61 4.09 8.49
C GLU A 286 1.17 4.58 8.63
N LEU A 287 0.31 3.78 9.26
CA LEU A 287 -1.06 4.20 9.54
C LEU A 287 -1.14 5.29 10.61
N SER A 288 -0.20 5.39 11.54
CA SER A 288 -0.16 6.53 12.46
C SER A 288 0.19 7.83 11.73
N HIS A 289 1.07 7.79 10.71
CA HIS A 289 1.28 8.93 9.82
C HIS A 289 0.00 9.29 9.07
N HIS A 290 -0.63 8.29 8.46
CA HIS A 290 -1.81 8.49 7.63
C HIS A 290 -3.00 9.05 8.44
N GLU A 291 -3.37 8.40 9.54
CA GLU A 291 -4.62 8.65 10.29
C GLU A 291 -4.49 9.69 11.40
N VAL A 292 -3.28 9.83 11.95
CA VAL A 292 -3.00 10.65 13.14
C VAL A 292 -1.94 11.71 12.88
N SER A 293 -1.35 11.73 11.67
CA SER A 293 -0.34 12.72 11.27
C SER A 293 0.90 12.76 12.14
N THR A 294 1.32 11.60 12.68
CA THR A 294 2.61 11.45 13.38
C THR A 294 3.79 11.83 12.47
N GLN A 295 4.98 11.92 13.05
CA GLN A 295 6.24 12.29 12.42
C GLN A 295 7.33 11.30 12.80
N ASP A 296 8.40 11.24 12.00
CA ASP A 296 9.59 10.46 12.32
C ASP A 296 10.57 11.31 13.12
N HIS A 297 10.24 11.57 14.38
CA HIS A 297 11.14 12.27 15.29
C HIS A 297 12.35 11.40 15.64
N ARG A 298 12.16 10.08 15.71
CA ARG A 298 13.21 9.13 16.07
C ARG A 298 12.84 7.70 15.68
N TYR A 299 13.83 6.98 15.17
CA TYR A 299 13.71 5.56 14.84
C TYR A 299 14.21 4.64 15.96
N ASP A 300 13.71 3.42 16.00
CA ASP A 300 14.05 2.32 16.91
C ASP A 300 15.55 2.08 17.06
N SER A 301 16.28 2.13 15.95
CA SER A 301 17.74 2.01 15.87
C SER A 301 18.47 3.01 16.77
N SER A 302 17.87 4.18 17.04
CA SER A 302 18.40 5.26 17.87
C SER A 302 17.90 5.26 19.31
N GLY A 303 17.01 4.32 19.67
CA GLY A 303 16.37 4.22 20.99
C GLY A 303 15.13 5.11 21.11
N LEU A 304 14.03 4.52 21.57
CA LEU A 304 12.71 5.17 21.66
C LEU A 304 12.31 5.59 23.08
N LYS A 305 13.21 5.46 24.05
CA LYS A 305 12.94 5.86 25.43
C LYS A 305 12.63 7.37 25.52
N PRO A 306 11.48 7.78 26.09
CA PRO A 306 11.19 9.19 26.37
C PRO A 306 12.27 9.82 27.25
N ASP A 307 12.68 11.03 26.89
CA ASP A 307 13.74 11.79 27.56
C ASP A 307 13.50 13.28 27.32
N LYS A 308 13.45 14.09 28.39
CA LYS A 308 13.10 15.52 28.27
C LYS A 308 13.96 16.30 27.28
N ALA A 309 15.23 15.90 27.07
CA ALA A 309 16.18 16.64 26.26
C ALA A 309 16.17 16.19 24.80
N LYS A 310 16.01 14.88 24.56
CA LYS A 310 16.16 14.27 23.23
C LYS A 310 14.82 13.94 22.58
N LEU A 311 13.90 13.37 23.35
CA LEU A 311 12.60 12.90 22.89
C LEU A 311 11.54 13.15 23.99
N PRO A 312 11.19 14.43 24.24
CA PRO A 312 10.20 14.79 25.25
C PRO A 312 8.80 14.34 24.84
N PHE A 313 7.85 14.39 25.77
CA PHE A 313 6.44 13.99 25.55
C PHE A 313 5.84 14.51 24.26
N ALA A 314 6.01 15.81 23.99
CA ALA A 314 5.47 16.44 22.78
C ALA A 314 5.99 15.82 21.48
N LYS A 315 7.20 15.23 21.49
CA LYS A 315 7.75 14.49 20.35
C LYS A 315 7.39 13.02 20.39
N THR A 316 7.43 12.34 21.54
CA THR A 316 7.12 10.91 21.64
C THR A 316 5.68 10.63 21.23
N ILE A 317 4.71 11.43 21.69
CA ILE A 317 3.29 11.25 21.36
C ILE A 317 2.98 11.58 19.90
N ASP A 318 3.90 12.27 19.22
CA ASP A 318 3.86 12.55 17.79
C ASP A 318 4.78 11.63 16.99
N ASN A 319 5.52 10.69 17.60
CA ASN A 319 6.50 9.85 16.91
C ASN A 319 5.89 8.54 16.41
N ALA A 320 5.98 8.25 15.11
CA ALA A 320 5.34 7.08 14.50
C ALA A 320 5.87 5.73 15.05
N ASP A 321 7.19 5.58 15.19
CA ASP A 321 7.79 4.39 15.82
C ASP A 321 7.30 4.18 17.25
N SER A 322 7.14 5.26 18.03
CA SER A 322 6.61 5.15 19.39
C SER A 322 5.19 4.60 19.41
N TRP A 323 4.35 4.93 18.42
CA TRP A 323 3.00 4.37 18.27
C TRP A 323 3.02 2.90 17.87
N GLY A 324 3.81 2.53 16.86
CA GLY A 324 3.94 1.14 16.39
C GLY A 324 4.37 0.19 17.51
N TYR A 325 5.48 0.52 18.18
CA TYR A 325 6.02 -0.28 19.28
C TYR A 325 5.12 -0.26 20.53
N PHE A 326 4.49 0.87 20.86
CA PHE A 326 3.52 0.93 21.96
C PHE A 326 2.37 -0.06 21.77
N MET A 327 1.75 -0.09 20.58
CA MET A 327 0.63 -0.99 20.31
C MET A 327 1.06 -2.46 20.38
N LEU A 328 2.25 -2.80 19.86
CA LEU A 328 2.82 -4.14 19.95
C LEU A 328 3.07 -4.60 21.38
N ASP A 329 3.75 -3.77 22.18
CA ASP A 329 4.02 -4.04 23.59
C ASP A 329 2.72 -4.18 24.37
N LEU A 330 1.79 -3.24 24.20
CA LEU A 330 0.50 -3.28 24.86
C LEU A 330 -0.33 -4.50 24.48
N ALA A 331 -0.25 -4.97 23.23
CA ALA A 331 -0.92 -6.19 22.78
C ALA A 331 -0.16 -7.49 23.14
N GLY A 332 1.05 -7.39 23.70
CA GLY A 332 1.86 -8.54 24.14
C GLY A 332 2.65 -9.24 23.03
N TYR A 333 2.91 -8.56 21.91
CA TYR A 333 3.68 -9.10 20.78
C TYR A 333 5.16 -8.75 20.83
N LEU A 334 5.59 -7.87 21.75
CA LEU A 334 6.98 -7.47 21.90
C LEU A 334 7.67 -8.30 22.99
N SER A 335 8.66 -9.11 22.62
CA SER A 335 9.48 -9.83 23.61
C SER A 335 10.31 -8.87 24.46
N ALA A 336 10.72 -9.32 25.65
CA ALA A 336 11.62 -8.55 26.51
C ALA A 336 12.95 -8.21 25.83
N SER A 337 13.46 -9.09 24.95
CA SER A 337 14.70 -8.86 24.20
C SER A 337 14.52 -7.77 23.15
N ASP A 338 13.41 -7.77 22.42
CA ASP A 338 13.13 -6.77 21.39
C ASP A 338 12.82 -5.41 22.04
N LEU A 339 12.13 -5.41 23.18
CA LEU A 339 11.93 -4.23 24.02
C LEU A 339 13.27 -3.63 24.48
N ALA A 340 14.19 -4.45 25.00
CA ALA A 340 15.48 -3.95 25.46
C ALA A 340 16.34 -3.36 24.32
N ASN A 341 16.24 -3.91 23.11
CA ASN A 341 16.99 -3.41 21.95
C ASN A 341 16.47 -2.07 21.43
N THR A 342 15.16 -1.85 21.55
CA THR A 342 14.43 -0.68 21.01
C THR A 342 14.32 0.45 22.05
N TRP A 343 14.24 0.10 23.33
CA TRP A 343 14.05 1.03 24.46
C TRP A 343 15.38 1.27 25.21
N LYS A 344 16.33 1.92 24.54
CA LYS A 344 17.68 2.23 25.08
C LYS A 344 17.90 3.72 25.34
#